data_AF-A0A1G8YGH5-F1
#
_entry.id   AF-A0A1G8YGH5-F1
#
_cell.length_a   1.000
_cell.length_b   1.000
_cell.length_c   1.000
_cell.angle_alpha   90.00
_cell.angle_beta   90.00
_cell.angle_gamma   90.00
#
_symmetry.space_group_name_H-M   'P 1'
#
loop_
_entity.id
_entity.type
_entity.pdbx_description
1 polymer ?
#
loop_
_entity_poly.entity_id
_entity_poly.type
_entity_poly.pdbx_seq_one_letter_code
_entity_poly.pdbx_strand_id
1 'polypeptide(L)'
;MPISAPSRRAGCLLLAYSLAACGTTATGGAPAPTTTTTTTVSSAAPTLTAADGANYAACADGTCEVTIPGPVDIAVQSHTFSVTEVTADGITFAVAYGGYELGASPKASCGNAYVFRLGESAGGMTGGSCGDPAKPPAAVPGAFVVQLAAVSEGMAVLRMVAG
;
A
#
# COMPACT_ATOMS: atom_id res chain seq x y z
N MET A 1 17.14 -5.67 48.65
CA MET A 1 17.47 -7.11 48.80
C MET A 1 16.15 -7.84 49.05
N PRO A 2 15.78 -8.96 48.39
CA PRO A 2 16.53 -9.88 47.52
C PRO A 2 16.30 -9.57 46.01
N ILE A 3 17.18 -9.86 45.04
CA ILE A 3 17.88 -11.09 44.57
C ILE A 3 16.96 -12.01 43.73
N SER A 4 17.11 -11.99 42.40
CA SER A 4 17.56 -13.17 41.62
C SER A 4 17.46 -12.95 40.10
N ALA A 5 18.46 -13.51 39.42
CA ALA A 5 18.85 -13.33 38.01
C ALA A 5 18.32 -14.51 37.12
N PRO A 6 18.77 -14.66 35.85
CA PRO A 6 18.03 -15.26 34.72
C PRO A 6 18.22 -16.78 34.56
N SER A 7 17.37 -17.41 33.73
CA SER A 7 17.54 -18.81 33.29
C SER A 7 17.59 -18.95 31.77
N ARG A 8 18.75 -19.42 31.29
CA ARG A 8 19.04 -19.88 29.92
C ARG A 8 18.59 -21.33 29.75
N ARG A 9 18.00 -21.69 28.60
CA ARG A 9 18.11 -23.02 27.92
C ARG A 9 17.83 -22.76 26.42
N ALA A 10 18.77 -22.80 25.47
CA ALA A 10 19.68 -23.86 25.04
C ALA A 10 18.96 -25.18 24.72
N GLY A 11 18.78 -25.47 23.43
CA GLY A 11 18.21 -26.73 22.93
C GLY A 11 18.40 -26.89 21.42
N CYS A 12 19.60 -27.28 20.99
CA CYS A 12 19.84 -27.89 19.68
C CYS A 12 19.18 -29.27 19.64
N LEU A 13 18.45 -29.59 18.56
CA LEU A 13 18.21 -30.98 18.17
C LEU A 13 18.52 -31.17 16.69
N LEU A 14 19.64 -31.85 16.43
CA LEU A 14 20.04 -32.43 15.16
C LEU A 14 19.27 -33.73 14.93
N LEU A 15 18.69 -33.94 13.76
CA LEU A 15 18.28 -35.26 13.29
C LEU A 15 18.84 -35.50 11.89
N ALA A 16 19.81 -36.41 11.84
CA ALA A 16 20.37 -37.01 10.64
C ALA A 16 19.48 -38.17 10.17
N TYR A 17 19.31 -38.34 8.86
CA TYR A 17 18.85 -39.60 8.28
C TYR A 17 19.66 -39.93 7.02
N SER A 18 20.13 -41.18 6.98
CA SER A 18 21.11 -41.75 6.07
C SER A 18 20.50 -42.38 4.82
N LEU A 19 21.38 -42.57 3.83
CA LEU A 19 21.18 -42.95 2.44
C LEU A 19 20.57 -44.35 2.18
N ALA A 20 19.91 -44.48 1.02
CA ALA A 20 19.80 -45.74 0.27
C ALA A 20 19.92 -45.47 -1.25
N ALA A 21 20.58 -46.40 -1.93
CA ALA A 21 21.24 -46.29 -3.22
C ALA A 21 20.42 -46.81 -4.42
N CYS A 22 20.82 -46.39 -5.64
CA CYS A 22 20.89 -47.12 -6.94
C CYS A 22 21.08 -46.02 -8.01
N GLY A 23 22.03 -45.99 -8.94
CA GLY A 23 22.82 -47.02 -9.59
C GLY A 23 22.74 -46.80 -11.10
N THR A 24 23.87 -47.00 -11.80
CA THR A 24 24.08 -47.13 -13.26
C THR A 24 24.30 -45.89 -14.15
N THR A 25 25.35 -46.07 -14.96
CA THR A 25 26.12 -45.20 -15.85
C THR A 25 25.54 -45.11 -17.27
N ALA A 26 25.74 -43.95 -17.92
CA ALA A 26 26.49 -43.77 -19.18
C ALA A 26 25.83 -42.81 -20.20
N THR A 27 26.72 -42.03 -20.84
CA THR A 27 26.63 -41.52 -22.21
C THR A 27 25.93 -40.18 -22.43
N GLY A 28 26.77 -39.16 -22.64
CA GLY A 28 26.73 -38.40 -23.89
C GLY A 28 25.89 -37.14 -23.89
N GLY A 29 26.58 -36.01 -24.07
CA GLY A 29 25.99 -34.73 -24.44
C GLY A 29 26.18 -33.69 -23.35
N ALA A 30 27.16 -32.82 -23.54
CA ALA A 30 27.25 -31.57 -22.79
C ALA A 30 26.05 -30.68 -23.16
N PRO A 31 25.18 -30.27 -22.21
CA PRO A 31 24.32 -29.13 -22.40
C PRO A 31 25.07 -27.89 -21.89
N ALA A 32 24.98 -26.80 -22.66
CA ALA A 32 25.54 -25.50 -22.33
C ALA A 32 25.19 -25.06 -20.90
N PRO A 33 26.02 -24.22 -20.25
CA PRO A 33 25.67 -23.66 -18.95
C PRO A 33 24.36 -22.89 -19.08
N THR A 34 23.28 -23.44 -18.54
CA THR A 34 22.03 -22.72 -18.36
C THR A 34 22.31 -21.65 -17.31
N THR A 35 22.57 -20.43 -17.77
CA THR A 35 22.58 -19.24 -16.93
C THR A 35 21.19 -19.11 -16.33
N THR A 36 21.01 -19.60 -15.11
CA THR A 36 19.83 -19.32 -14.31
C THR A 36 19.86 -17.83 -14.02
N THR A 37 19.19 -17.05 -14.86
CA THR A 37 18.88 -15.65 -14.59
C THR A 37 17.95 -15.65 -13.39
N THR A 38 18.53 -15.55 -12.20
CA THR A 38 17.80 -15.20 -10.99
C THR A 38 17.26 -13.80 -11.22
N THR A 39 16.04 -13.69 -11.74
CA THR A 39 15.30 -12.45 -11.74
C THR A 39 15.01 -12.14 -10.28
N THR A 40 15.91 -11.40 -9.65
CA THR A 40 15.63 -10.72 -8.39
C THR A 40 14.46 -9.78 -8.69
N VAL A 41 13.25 -10.19 -8.32
CA VAL A 41 12.10 -9.28 -8.25
C VAL A 41 12.47 -8.31 -7.14
N SER A 42 13.09 -7.19 -7.54
CA SER A 42 13.28 -6.05 -6.66
C SER A 42 11.87 -5.54 -6.37
N SER A 43 11.37 -5.87 -5.17
CA SER A 43 10.25 -5.16 -4.58
C SER A 43 10.73 -3.73 -4.37
N ALA A 44 10.55 -2.89 -5.39
CA ALA A 44 10.85 -1.47 -5.30
C ALA A 44 10.10 -0.94 -4.09
N ALA A 45 10.85 -0.37 -3.13
CA ALA A 45 10.24 0.29 -1.99
C ALA A 45 9.25 1.35 -2.53
N PRO A 46 8.07 1.52 -1.90
CA PRO A 46 7.10 2.51 -2.34
C PRO A 46 7.77 3.88 -2.32
N THR A 47 7.82 4.54 -3.47
CA THR A 47 8.44 5.87 -3.61
C THR A 47 7.50 6.90 -3.00
N LEU A 48 8.00 7.72 -2.08
CA LEU A 48 7.25 8.86 -1.51
C LEU A 48 7.15 10.06 -2.47
N THR A 49 7.52 9.86 -3.74
CA THR A 49 7.48 10.88 -4.77
C THR A 49 6.10 10.92 -5.37
N ALA A 50 5.31 11.89 -4.94
CA ALA A 50 4.03 12.22 -5.56
C ALA A 50 4.24 13.11 -6.79
N ALA A 51 3.45 12.92 -7.85
CA ALA A 51 3.57 13.71 -9.08
C ALA A 51 3.42 15.23 -8.84
N ASP A 52 2.50 15.61 -7.94
CA ASP A 52 2.22 17.01 -7.60
C ASP A 52 2.88 17.45 -6.28
N GLY A 53 3.61 16.56 -5.60
CA GLY A 53 4.20 16.85 -4.30
C GLY A 53 3.16 17.32 -3.28
N ALA A 54 3.42 18.44 -2.59
CA ALA A 54 2.46 19.04 -1.65
C ALA A 54 1.56 20.11 -2.29
N ASN A 55 1.43 20.13 -3.63
CA ASN A 55 0.57 21.09 -4.34
C ASN A 55 -0.90 20.64 -4.37
N TYR A 56 -1.62 20.84 -3.27
CA TYR A 56 -3.02 20.40 -3.16
C TYR A 56 -3.99 21.12 -4.10
N ALA A 57 -3.62 22.28 -4.62
CA ALA A 57 -4.42 22.98 -5.64
C ALA A 57 -4.48 22.20 -6.97
N ALA A 58 -3.55 21.28 -7.22
CA ALA A 58 -3.61 20.38 -8.37
C ALA A 58 -4.83 19.45 -8.33
N CYS A 59 -5.40 19.20 -7.15
CA CYS A 59 -6.55 18.32 -6.97
C CYS A 59 -7.91 18.95 -7.31
N ALA A 60 -7.94 20.21 -7.74
CA ALA A 60 -9.19 20.94 -7.95
C ALA A 60 -10.11 20.28 -9.00
N ASP A 61 -9.54 19.63 -10.02
CA ASP A 61 -10.28 18.91 -11.06
C ASP A 61 -10.68 17.47 -10.65
N GLY A 62 -10.23 17.01 -9.48
CA GLY A 62 -10.45 15.65 -9.02
C GLY A 62 -9.36 14.65 -9.37
N THR A 63 -8.28 15.06 -10.05
CA THR A 63 -7.20 14.16 -10.48
C THR A 63 -5.84 14.69 -10.04
N CYS A 64 -5.23 14.06 -9.05
CA CYS A 64 -3.91 14.46 -8.56
C CYS A 64 -3.20 13.33 -7.82
N GLU A 65 -1.89 13.48 -7.64
CA GLU A 65 -1.08 12.64 -6.77
C GLU A 65 -0.27 13.53 -5.82
N VAL A 66 -0.57 13.48 -4.52
CA VAL A 66 -0.01 14.40 -3.53
C VAL A 66 0.62 13.68 -2.33
N THR A 67 1.64 14.31 -1.75
CA THR A 67 2.29 13.90 -0.51
C THR A 67 1.64 14.63 0.67
N ILE A 68 1.28 13.89 1.70
CA ILE A 68 0.58 14.36 2.90
C ILE A 68 1.46 14.07 4.13
N PRO A 69 2.07 15.10 4.75
CA PRO A 69 2.91 14.93 5.93
C PRO A 69 2.12 14.94 7.26
N GLY A 70 0.81 15.20 7.20
CA GLY A 70 -0.02 15.34 8.39
C GLY A 70 -1.44 15.79 8.04
N PRO A 71 -2.22 16.21 9.05
CA PRO A 71 -3.62 16.58 8.85
C PRO A 71 -3.75 17.77 7.88
N VAL A 72 -4.67 17.67 6.92
CA VAL A 72 -4.89 18.68 5.88
C VAL A 72 -6.27 18.53 5.25
N ASP A 73 -6.85 19.66 4.84
CA ASP A 73 -8.04 19.71 4.01
C ASP A 73 -7.67 20.06 2.57
N ILE A 74 -8.19 19.29 1.62
CA ILE A 74 -7.95 19.43 0.19
C ILE A 74 -9.31 19.66 -0.48
N ALA A 75 -9.43 20.78 -1.20
CA ALA A 75 -10.60 21.03 -2.03
C ALA A 75 -10.52 20.18 -3.31
N VAL A 76 -11.55 19.38 -3.56
CA VAL A 76 -11.62 18.48 -4.71
C VAL A 76 -12.98 18.64 -5.37
N GLN A 77 -13.04 19.27 -6.54
CA GLN A 77 -14.29 19.67 -7.19
C GLN A 77 -15.22 20.42 -6.22
N SER A 78 -16.43 19.88 -5.97
CA SER A 78 -17.42 20.43 -5.04
C SER A 78 -17.38 19.82 -3.62
N HIS A 79 -16.29 19.13 -3.28
CA HIS A 79 -16.16 18.36 -2.04
C HIS A 79 -14.87 18.74 -1.30
N THR A 80 -14.82 18.38 -0.02
CA THR A 80 -13.60 18.51 0.78
C THR A 80 -13.09 17.12 1.14
N PHE A 81 -11.84 16.82 0.78
CA PHE A 81 -11.11 15.65 1.23
C PHE A 81 -10.23 16.04 2.41
N SER A 82 -10.50 15.46 3.58
CA SER A 82 -9.81 15.78 4.83
C SER A 82 -8.97 14.60 5.27
N VAL A 83 -7.66 14.78 5.39
CA VAL A 83 -6.80 13.85 6.12
C VAL A 83 -6.74 14.32 7.56
N THR A 84 -7.13 13.47 8.51
CA THR A 84 -7.17 13.82 9.93
C THR A 84 -6.00 13.25 10.71
N GLU A 85 -5.40 12.17 10.22
CA GLU A 85 -4.25 11.53 10.86
C GLU A 85 -3.36 10.85 9.81
N VAL A 86 -2.04 10.97 9.99
CA VAL A 86 -1.05 10.18 9.26
C VAL A 86 -0.16 9.49 10.29
N THR A 87 -0.03 8.17 10.16
CA THR A 87 0.79 7.33 11.03
C THR A 87 1.87 6.63 10.21
N ALA A 88 2.80 5.93 10.85
CA ALA A 88 3.78 5.13 10.14
C ALA A 88 3.15 3.98 9.32
N ASP A 89 1.94 3.53 9.69
CA ASP A 89 1.31 2.36 9.08
C ASP A 89 0.17 2.69 8.12
N GLY A 90 -0.28 3.95 8.05
CA GLY A 90 -1.55 4.28 7.40
C GLY A 90 -2.02 5.70 7.67
N ILE A 91 -3.24 5.98 7.20
CA ILE A 91 -3.88 7.29 7.36
C ILE A 91 -5.31 7.15 7.85
N THR A 92 -5.88 8.22 8.36
CA THR A 92 -7.32 8.40 8.54
C THR A 92 -7.77 9.61 7.72
N PHE A 93 -8.86 9.43 6.97
CA PHE A 93 -9.39 10.49 6.12
C PHE A 93 -10.91 10.45 6.03
N ALA A 94 -11.49 11.56 5.58
CA ALA A 94 -12.90 11.76 5.35
C ALA A 94 -13.15 12.56 4.07
N VAL A 95 -14.32 12.36 3.46
CA VAL A 95 -14.82 13.14 2.32
C VAL A 95 -16.13 13.79 2.75
N ALA A 96 -16.13 15.11 2.81
CA ALA A 96 -17.31 15.90 3.12
C ALA A 96 -18.00 16.38 1.83
N TYR A 97 -19.32 16.17 1.75
CA TYR A 97 -20.14 16.60 0.62
C TYR A 97 -21.61 16.72 1.01
N GLY A 98 -22.29 17.78 0.58
CA GLY A 98 -23.75 17.88 0.69
C GLY A 98 -24.31 17.76 2.11
N GLY A 99 -23.50 18.05 3.15
CA GLY A 99 -23.86 17.86 4.56
C GLY A 99 -23.59 16.46 5.12
N TYR A 100 -22.99 15.57 4.32
CA TYR A 100 -22.58 14.22 4.70
C TYR A 100 -21.06 14.11 4.79
N GLU A 101 -20.59 13.11 5.54
CA GLU A 101 -19.18 12.77 5.65
C GLU A 101 -19.00 11.26 5.52
N LEU A 102 -18.05 10.84 4.68
CA LEU A 102 -17.68 9.44 4.46
C LEU A 102 -16.18 9.27 4.75
N GLY A 103 -15.82 8.43 5.72
CA GLY A 103 -14.44 8.27 6.14
C GLY A 103 -13.92 6.84 6.16
N ALA A 104 -12.59 6.72 6.16
CA ALA A 104 -11.88 5.44 6.25
C ALA A 104 -10.48 5.61 6.88
N SER A 105 -9.94 4.50 7.39
CA SER A 105 -8.59 4.44 7.98
C SER A 105 -7.73 3.31 7.38
N PRO A 106 -7.28 3.41 6.11
CA PRO A 106 -6.45 2.38 5.51
C PRO A 106 -5.07 2.25 6.13
N LYS A 107 -4.59 1.01 6.16
CA LYS A 107 -3.18 0.67 6.37
C LYS A 107 -2.46 0.60 5.02
N ALA A 108 -1.14 0.79 5.00
CA ALA A 108 -0.35 0.81 3.76
C ALA A 108 -0.02 -0.58 3.17
N SER A 109 -0.62 -1.66 3.69
CA SER A 109 -0.20 -3.04 3.40
C SER A 109 -0.53 -3.55 2.00
N CYS A 110 -1.50 -2.97 1.29
CA CYS A 110 -1.96 -3.50 0.00
C CYS A 110 -2.51 -2.45 -0.98
N GLY A 111 -2.00 -1.22 -0.96
CA GLY A 111 -2.39 -0.19 -1.95
C GLY A 111 -3.89 0.11 -1.97
N ASN A 112 -4.49 0.27 -0.79
CA ASN A 112 -5.94 0.38 -0.60
C ASN A 112 -6.57 1.48 -1.46
N ALA A 113 -7.56 1.12 -2.27
CA ALA A 113 -8.37 2.06 -3.05
C ALA A 113 -9.84 2.06 -2.59
N TYR A 114 -10.38 3.24 -2.35
CA TYR A 114 -11.76 3.50 -1.92
C TYR A 114 -12.51 4.23 -3.01
N VAL A 115 -13.77 3.83 -3.23
CA VAL A 115 -14.63 4.46 -4.24
C VAL A 115 -15.81 5.12 -3.54
N PHE A 116 -15.89 6.44 -3.67
CA PHE A 116 -16.95 7.29 -3.14
C PHE A 116 -17.93 7.65 -4.25
N ARG A 117 -19.18 7.23 -4.13
CA ARG A 117 -20.28 7.72 -4.99
C ARG A 117 -20.96 8.86 -4.26
N LEU A 118 -20.68 10.08 -4.71
CA LEU A 118 -21.16 11.31 -4.11
C LEU A 118 -22.36 11.79 -4.93
N GLY A 119 -23.57 11.64 -4.40
CA GLY A 119 -24.81 12.08 -5.05
C GLY A 119 -25.55 13.11 -4.19
N GLU A 120 -26.29 14.02 -4.83
CA GLU A 120 -26.93 15.17 -4.17
C GLU A 120 -27.91 14.79 -3.04
N SER A 121 -28.48 13.58 -3.09
CA SER A 121 -29.46 13.09 -2.11
C SER A 121 -28.95 11.96 -1.21
N ALA A 122 -27.80 11.37 -1.53
CA ALA A 122 -27.17 10.29 -0.76
C ALA A 122 -25.72 10.06 -1.19
N GLY A 123 -24.85 9.74 -0.23
CA GLY A 123 -23.48 9.31 -0.48
C GLY A 123 -23.28 7.83 -0.13
N GLY A 124 -22.40 7.15 -0.86
CA GLY A 124 -21.99 5.79 -0.54
C GLY A 124 -20.49 5.59 -0.73
N MET A 125 -19.88 4.77 0.12
CA MET A 125 -18.48 4.37 -0.01
C MET A 125 -18.38 2.86 -0.18
N THR A 126 -17.59 2.43 -1.14
CA THR A 126 -17.11 1.05 -1.21
C THR A 126 -15.78 0.96 -0.46
N GLY A 127 -15.69 0.04 0.50
CA GLY A 127 -14.50 -0.16 1.33
C GLY A 127 -13.25 -0.51 0.52
N GLY A 128 -12.09 -0.33 1.14
CA GLY A 128 -10.77 -0.45 0.52
C GLY A 128 -10.60 -1.80 -0.18
N SER A 129 -10.33 -1.74 -1.48
CA SER A 129 -9.89 -2.90 -2.26
C SER A 129 -8.37 -2.94 -2.26
N CYS A 130 -7.80 -4.12 -2.00
CA CYS A 130 -6.36 -4.34 -2.14
C CYS A 130 -6.00 -4.37 -3.62
N GLY A 131 -5.03 -3.55 -4.00
CA GLY A 131 -4.52 -3.42 -5.36
C GLY A 131 -3.01 -3.23 -5.38
N ASP A 132 -2.45 -3.04 -6.58
CA ASP A 132 -1.05 -2.66 -6.72
C ASP A 132 -0.89 -1.17 -6.37
N PRO A 133 -0.17 -0.80 -5.30
CA PRO A 133 0.07 0.61 -4.94
C PRO A 133 0.83 1.39 -6.02
N ALA A 134 1.63 0.71 -6.84
CA ALA A 134 2.37 1.36 -7.93
C ALA A 134 1.47 1.75 -9.10
N LYS A 135 0.31 1.09 -9.26
CA LYS A 135 -0.64 1.36 -10.33
C LYS A 135 -1.67 2.42 -9.92
N PRO A 136 -1.82 3.52 -10.67
CA PRO A 136 -2.86 4.51 -10.40
C PRO A 136 -4.26 3.89 -10.43
N PRO A 137 -5.20 4.40 -9.62
CA PRO A 137 -6.57 3.89 -9.62
C PRO A 137 -7.26 4.26 -10.93
N ALA A 138 -8.18 3.41 -11.39
CA ALA A 138 -9.01 3.74 -12.53
C ALA A 138 -10.10 4.75 -12.13
N ALA A 139 -10.37 5.72 -13.01
CA ALA A 139 -11.55 6.57 -12.88
C ALA A 139 -12.83 5.73 -12.96
N VAL A 140 -13.79 6.03 -12.10
CA VAL A 140 -15.10 5.39 -12.07
C VAL A 140 -16.16 6.45 -12.33
N PRO A 141 -17.02 6.31 -13.36
CA PRO A 141 -18.02 7.33 -13.69
C PRO A 141 -18.92 7.69 -12.52
N GLY A 142 -19.04 8.98 -12.23
CA GLY A 142 -19.85 9.51 -11.13
C GLY A 142 -19.31 9.16 -9.74
N ALA A 143 -18.01 8.87 -9.65
CA ALA A 143 -17.37 8.52 -8.40
C ALA A 143 -16.02 9.21 -8.23
N PHE A 144 -15.66 9.40 -6.97
CA PHE A 144 -14.36 9.88 -6.53
C PHE A 144 -13.59 8.70 -5.94
N VAL A 145 -12.39 8.44 -6.45
CA VAL A 145 -11.56 7.30 -6.05
C VAL A 145 -10.32 7.81 -5.34
N VAL A 146 -10.03 7.24 -4.17
CA VAL A 146 -8.86 7.58 -3.36
C VAL A 146 -8.04 6.32 -3.15
N GLN A 147 -6.76 6.35 -3.53
CA GLN A 147 -5.81 5.27 -3.30
C GLN A 147 -4.69 5.74 -2.39
N LEU A 148 -4.39 4.93 -1.36
CA LEU A 148 -3.17 5.05 -0.56
C LEU A 148 -2.02 4.35 -1.28
N ALA A 149 -1.21 5.12 -2.02
CA ALA A 149 -0.11 4.58 -2.83
C ALA A 149 1.12 4.25 -1.98
N ALA A 150 1.41 5.04 -0.94
CA ALA A 150 2.55 4.81 -0.06
C ALA A 150 2.32 5.42 1.31
N VAL A 151 2.96 4.86 2.33
CA VAL A 151 3.19 5.50 3.63
C VAL A 151 4.60 5.18 4.08
N SER A 152 5.34 6.19 4.52
CA SER A 152 6.65 6.02 5.14
C SER A 152 6.98 7.24 5.99
N GLU A 153 7.62 7.02 7.14
CA GLU A 153 8.10 8.09 8.03
C GLU A 153 7.03 9.14 8.41
N GLY A 154 5.76 8.72 8.54
CA GLY A 154 4.64 9.62 8.87
C GLY A 154 4.21 10.52 7.71
N MET A 155 4.63 10.22 6.48
CA MET A 155 4.13 10.83 5.26
C MET A 155 3.36 9.80 4.43
N ALA A 156 2.26 10.21 3.82
CA ALA A 156 1.48 9.40 2.91
C ALA A 156 1.53 9.97 1.49
N VAL A 157 1.49 9.09 0.48
CA VAL A 157 1.21 9.47 -0.91
C VAL A 157 -0.20 9.02 -1.24
N LEU A 158 -1.03 9.98 -1.66
CA LEU A 158 -2.40 9.76 -2.07
C LEU A 158 -2.57 10.01 -3.55
N ARG A 159 -3.29 9.10 -4.22
CA ARG A 159 -3.76 9.27 -5.58
C ARG A 159 -5.26 9.44 -5.56
N MET A 160 -5.73 10.51 -6.18
CA MET A 160 -7.12 10.88 -6.25
C MET A 160 -7.53 10.97 -7.71
N VAL A 161 -8.67 10.37 -8.06
CA VAL A 161 -9.24 10.41 -9.41
C VAL A 161 -10.75 10.48 -9.34
N ALA A 162 -11.34 11.51 -9.92
CA ALA A 162 -12.78 11.61 -10.16
C ALA A 162 -13.13 11.16 -11.59
N GLY A 163 -14.31 10.57 -11.78
CA GLY A 163 -14.79 10.08 -13.08
C GLY A 163 -16.20 10.49 -13.44
#